data_AF-A0A2W6C9J5-F1
#
_entry.id   AF-A0A2W6C9J5-F1
#
_cell.length_a   1.000
_cell.length_b   1.000
_cell.length_c   1.000
_cell.angle_alpha   90.00
_cell.angle_beta   90.00
_cell.angle_gamma   90.00
#
_symmetry.space_group_name_H-M   'P 1'
#
loop_
_entity.id
_entity.type
_entity.pdbx_description
1 polymer ?
#
loop_
_entity_poly.entity_id
_entity_poly.type
_entity_poly.pdbx_seq_one_letter_code
_entity_poly.pdbx_strand_id
1 'polypeptide(L)'
;MPPGRATLAHAAQAESLPCQRSLTLILRTGPVPPADAEWDRPPARDIPPGPVIERFPLCPGAVPSGVAMPLHEVIGILPTYRKVARAEFELPAGYRTVSAWYRHALPACGLPIDETMPLQQHGGPHFAGLGSMSPDWLNRLTLIFRPLSPTTTAVLYVAQTLDLPPRPASSLLHGPFTRVAVDYQSSGALPHSNHRYRFSITWPGTITRLVAAINRPTRIWVPIGTGGTVLFSQSVRLSFVRRDGGVRLVSVGGILDRLAVGRSRPLVDMNGRVLKLLARIVQRRCHVAGAC
;
A
#
# COMPACT_ATOMS: atom_id res chain seq x y z
N MET A 1 -15.08 -53.57 47.04
CA MET A 1 -13.95 -53.24 46.13
C MET A 1 -14.27 -51.93 45.42
N PRO A 2 -13.60 -50.81 45.75
CA PRO A 2 -13.71 -49.58 44.98
C PRO A 2 -12.71 -49.59 43.80
N PRO A 3 -13.10 -49.19 42.58
CA PRO A 3 -12.16 -49.07 41.46
C PRO A 3 -11.40 -47.74 41.48
N GLY A 4 -10.07 -47.88 41.59
CA GLY A 4 -9.04 -47.25 40.77
C GLY A 4 -9.19 -45.80 40.30
N ARG A 5 -8.43 -44.91 40.94
CA ARG A 5 -7.94 -43.62 40.41
C ARG A 5 -7.21 -43.85 39.08
N ALA A 6 -7.71 -43.26 37.99
CA ALA A 6 -6.96 -43.14 36.74
C ALA A 6 -6.19 -41.81 36.74
N THR A 7 -4.87 -41.93 36.66
CA THR A 7 -3.90 -40.85 36.55
C THR A 7 -4.06 -40.15 35.20
N LEU A 8 -4.54 -38.90 35.20
CA LEU A 8 -4.53 -38.02 34.03
C LEU A 8 -3.08 -37.61 33.74
N ALA A 9 -2.39 -38.39 32.91
CA ALA A 9 -1.17 -37.94 32.27
C ALA A 9 -1.54 -36.76 31.36
N HIS A 10 -1.17 -35.55 31.78
CA HIS A 10 -1.11 -34.39 30.90
C HIS A 10 -0.10 -34.72 29.79
N ALA A 11 -0.59 -35.22 28.66
CA ALA A 11 0.13 -35.11 27.42
C ALA A 11 0.30 -33.60 27.16
N ALA A 12 1.50 -33.10 27.41
CA ALA A 12 1.92 -31.79 26.92
C ALA A 12 1.63 -31.81 25.42
N GLN A 13 0.56 -31.11 25.01
CA GLN A 13 0.31 -30.82 23.61
C GLN A 13 1.57 -30.13 23.11
N ALA A 14 2.32 -30.80 22.24
CA ALA A 14 3.45 -30.20 21.55
C ALA A 14 2.95 -28.85 21.02
N GLU A 15 3.52 -27.76 21.52
CA GLU A 15 3.19 -26.41 21.08
C GLU A 15 3.50 -26.34 19.59
N SER A 16 2.46 -26.54 18.77
CA SER A 16 2.57 -26.36 17.34
C SER A 16 3.05 -24.93 17.13
N LEU A 17 4.17 -24.75 16.44
CA LEU A 17 4.70 -23.43 16.12
C LEU A 17 3.55 -22.57 15.57
N PRO A 18 3.40 -21.31 15.98
CA PRO A 18 2.22 -20.48 15.67
C PRO A 18 1.88 -20.38 14.18
N CYS A 19 2.84 -20.69 13.30
CA CYS A 19 2.68 -20.69 11.84
C CYS A 19 2.24 -22.04 11.24
N GLN A 20 2.19 -23.13 12.03
CA GLN A 20 1.71 -24.44 11.57
C GLN A 20 0.19 -24.48 11.44
N ARG A 21 -0.54 -23.75 12.32
CA ARG A 21 -1.99 -23.61 12.23
C ARG A 21 -2.34 -22.31 11.53
N SER A 22 -2.48 -22.38 10.21
CA SER A 22 -2.74 -21.21 9.38
C SER A 22 -4.20 -21.12 8.91
N LEU A 23 -4.82 -19.98 9.10
CA LEU A 23 -5.98 -19.54 8.34
C LEU A 23 -5.53 -19.21 6.90
N THR A 24 -6.18 -19.80 5.91
CA THR A 24 -5.97 -19.43 4.51
C THR A 24 -7.10 -18.50 4.06
N LEU A 25 -6.74 -17.30 3.62
CA LEU A 25 -7.68 -16.33 3.05
C LEU A 25 -7.49 -16.25 1.53
N ILE A 26 -8.60 -16.29 0.80
CA ILE A 26 -8.64 -16.19 -0.66
C ILE A 26 -9.14 -14.79 -1.01
N LEU A 27 -8.19 -13.88 -1.23
CA LEU A 27 -8.45 -12.48 -1.53
C LEU A 27 -8.94 -12.37 -2.98
N ARG A 28 -10.13 -11.78 -3.16
CA ARG A 28 -10.74 -11.59 -4.47
C ARG A 28 -10.96 -10.11 -4.75
N THR A 29 -10.98 -9.78 -6.03
CA THR A 29 -11.32 -8.44 -6.50
C THR A 29 -12.79 -8.14 -6.23
N GLY A 30 -13.09 -6.96 -5.70
CA GLY A 30 -14.46 -6.52 -5.48
C GLY A 30 -14.72 -6.07 -4.03
N PRO A 31 -15.90 -5.52 -3.77
CA PRO A 31 -16.29 -5.09 -2.43
C PRO A 31 -16.44 -6.30 -1.52
N VAL A 32 -15.98 -6.17 -0.27
CA VAL A 32 -16.47 -7.01 0.83
C VAL A 32 -17.82 -6.44 1.23
N PRO A 33 -18.96 -7.14 1.05
CA PRO A 33 -20.27 -6.54 1.30
C PRO A 33 -20.60 -6.46 2.81
N PRO A 34 -21.40 -5.47 3.29
CA PRO A 34 -21.97 -4.35 2.53
C PRO A 34 -21.74 -2.94 3.12
N ALA A 35 -21.92 -1.94 2.23
CA ALA A 35 -22.25 -0.52 2.42
C ALA A 35 -21.17 0.33 3.16
N ASP A 36 -20.56 1.38 2.58
CA ASP A 36 -21.22 2.57 2.04
C ASP A 36 -20.43 3.20 0.86
N ALA A 37 -21.18 3.61 -0.17
CA ALA A 37 -21.00 4.66 -1.20
C ALA A 37 -19.64 4.97 -1.90
N GLU A 38 -18.46 4.63 -1.40
CA GLU A 38 -17.18 5.03 -2.04
C GLU A 38 -16.55 3.95 -2.96
N TRP A 39 -17.21 2.80 -3.05
CA TRP A 39 -16.65 1.56 -3.59
C TRP A 39 -17.11 1.18 -5.01
N ASP A 40 -17.95 1.99 -5.65
CA ASP A 40 -18.49 1.76 -7.00
C ASP A 40 -17.46 1.93 -8.13
N ARG A 41 -16.16 1.94 -7.82
CA ARG A 41 -15.15 1.92 -8.86
C ARG A 41 -14.98 0.48 -9.36
N PRO A 42 -15.30 0.19 -10.62
CA PRO A 42 -15.06 -1.14 -11.16
C PRO A 42 -13.56 -1.47 -11.02
N PRO A 43 -13.22 -2.77 -10.83
CA PRO A 43 -11.85 -3.20 -10.87
C PRO A 43 -11.10 -2.63 -12.06
N ALA A 44 -9.82 -2.34 -11.87
CA ALA A 44 -8.97 -1.88 -12.97
C ALA A 44 -8.94 -2.98 -14.04
N ARG A 45 -9.03 -2.61 -15.33
CA ARG A 45 -9.06 -3.59 -16.43
C ARG A 45 -7.79 -4.44 -16.51
N ASP A 46 -6.71 -3.94 -15.96
CA ASP A 46 -5.36 -4.49 -15.94
C ASP A 46 -4.96 -5.06 -14.56
N ILE A 47 -5.89 -5.19 -13.61
CA ILE A 47 -5.61 -5.95 -12.39
C ILE A 47 -5.29 -7.41 -12.77
N PRO A 48 -4.23 -8.02 -12.22
CA PRO A 48 -3.96 -9.43 -12.48
C PRO A 48 -5.19 -10.29 -12.17
N PRO A 49 -5.60 -11.18 -13.09
CA PRO A 49 -6.78 -12.01 -12.89
C PRO A 49 -6.54 -13.07 -11.80
N GLY A 50 -7.63 -13.54 -11.19
CA GLY A 50 -7.58 -14.62 -10.19
C GLY A 50 -7.45 -14.14 -8.74
N PRO A 51 -7.60 -15.03 -7.75
CA PRO A 51 -7.45 -14.68 -6.35
C PRO A 51 -5.99 -14.62 -5.92
N VAL A 52 -5.71 -13.88 -4.84
CA VAL A 52 -4.45 -13.98 -4.08
C VAL A 52 -4.71 -14.83 -2.85
N ILE A 53 -3.81 -15.75 -2.53
CA ILE A 53 -3.93 -16.65 -1.39
C ILE A 53 -2.93 -16.22 -0.34
N GLU A 54 -3.42 -15.82 0.83
CA GLU A 54 -2.59 -15.44 1.97
C GLU A 54 -2.84 -16.39 3.14
N ARG A 55 -1.81 -16.57 3.97
CA ARG A 55 -1.85 -17.45 5.15
C ARG A 55 -1.50 -16.66 6.40
N PHE A 56 -2.32 -16.80 7.42
CA PHE A 56 -2.20 -16.06 8.68
C PHE A 56 -2.25 -17.02 9.86
N PRO A 57 -1.57 -16.74 10.98
CA PRO A 57 -1.70 -17.56 12.18
C PRO A 57 -3.14 -17.54 12.69
N LEU A 58 -3.66 -18.70 13.10
CA LEU A 58 -4.98 -18.86 13.69
C LEU A 58 -4.87 -19.35 15.14
N CYS A 59 -5.42 -18.57 16.07
CA CYS A 59 -5.35 -18.89 17.49
C CYS A 59 -6.01 -20.27 17.80
N PRO A 60 -5.40 -21.11 18.66
CA PRO A 60 -5.96 -22.42 18.99
C PRO A 60 -7.39 -22.34 19.53
N GLY A 61 -8.23 -23.30 19.13
CA GLY A 61 -9.63 -23.33 19.53
C GLY A 61 -10.55 -22.39 18.76
N ALA A 62 -10.04 -21.67 17.74
CA ALA A 62 -10.87 -20.85 16.86
C ALA A 62 -11.96 -21.68 16.17
N VAL A 63 -13.21 -21.22 16.28
CA VAL A 63 -14.36 -21.74 15.54
C VAL A 63 -15.00 -20.59 14.74
N PRO A 64 -15.61 -20.84 13.57
CA PRO A 64 -16.30 -19.78 12.82
C PRO A 64 -17.33 -19.05 13.70
N SER A 65 -17.29 -17.72 13.68
CA SER A 65 -18.19 -16.86 14.46
C SER A 65 -19.54 -16.71 13.80
N GLY A 66 -20.62 -16.72 14.59
CA GLY A 66 -21.95 -16.24 14.18
C GLY A 66 -22.22 -14.79 14.61
N VAL A 67 -21.33 -14.20 15.40
CA VAL A 67 -21.46 -12.86 15.94
C VAL A 67 -21.10 -11.81 14.89
N ALA A 68 -22.00 -10.87 14.65
CA ALA A 68 -21.75 -9.73 13.78
C ALA A 68 -20.55 -8.90 14.29
N MET A 69 -19.48 -8.87 13.51
CA MET A 69 -18.32 -8.01 13.72
C MET A 69 -18.54 -6.65 13.02
N PRO A 70 -17.91 -5.56 13.50
CA PRO A 70 -18.12 -4.23 12.96
C PRO A 70 -17.64 -4.19 11.51
N LEU A 71 -18.31 -3.36 10.71
CA LEU A 71 -17.80 -3.01 9.40
C LEU A 71 -16.46 -2.30 9.60
N HIS A 72 -15.38 -2.93 9.13
CA HIS A 72 -14.09 -2.26 9.06
C HIS A 72 -13.99 -1.60 7.70
N GLU A 73 -13.98 -0.27 7.69
CA GLU A 73 -13.64 0.47 6.48
C GLU A 73 -12.26 0.00 6.02
N VAL A 74 -12.24 -0.62 4.85
CA VAL A 74 -10.99 -1.03 4.21
C VAL A 74 -10.39 0.24 3.61
N ILE A 75 -9.72 1.04 4.44
CA ILE A 75 -9.11 2.30 4.03
C ILE A 75 -7.83 1.95 3.26
N GLY A 76 -7.75 2.45 2.02
CA GLY A 76 -6.61 2.15 1.18
C GLY A 76 -6.62 2.93 -0.13
N ILE A 77 -5.43 3.33 -0.55
CA ILE A 77 -5.24 4.00 -1.81
C ILE A 77 -5.20 2.88 -2.89
N LEU A 78 -6.21 2.79 -3.78
CA LEU A 78 -6.32 2.06 -5.09
C LEU A 78 -7.46 1.05 -4.96
N PRO A 79 -8.71 1.51 -4.77
CA PRO A 79 -9.86 0.61 -4.69
C PRO A 79 -9.95 -0.35 -5.88
N THR A 80 -9.48 0.07 -7.06
CA THR A 80 -9.60 -0.68 -8.30
C THR A 80 -8.60 -1.84 -8.46
N TYR A 81 -7.47 -1.85 -7.73
CA TYR A 81 -6.45 -2.93 -7.78
C TYR A 81 -6.45 -3.78 -6.51
N ARG A 82 -7.45 -3.58 -5.67
CA ARG A 82 -7.51 -4.17 -4.36
C ARG A 82 -8.21 -5.52 -4.42
N LYS A 83 -7.61 -6.50 -3.74
CA LYS A 83 -8.24 -7.77 -3.43
C LYS A 83 -8.35 -7.86 -1.91
N VAL A 84 -9.50 -8.34 -1.43
CA VAL A 84 -9.80 -8.39 -0.01
C VAL A 84 -10.40 -9.74 0.34
N ALA A 85 -10.16 -10.18 1.57
CA ALA A 85 -10.85 -11.29 2.19
C ALA A 85 -11.16 -10.95 3.65
N ARG A 86 -12.27 -11.50 4.15
CA ARG A 86 -12.63 -11.44 5.57
C ARG A 86 -12.94 -12.83 6.12
N ALA A 87 -12.68 -13.03 7.40
CA ALA A 87 -13.13 -14.21 8.13
C ALA A 87 -13.31 -13.88 9.61
N GLU A 88 -14.29 -14.50 10.25
CA GLU A 88 -14.67 -14.21 11.63
C GLU A 88 -14.63 -15.49 12.46
N PHE A 89 -14.05 -15.41 13.65
CA PHE A 89 -13.86 -16.55 14.54
C PHE A 89 -14.18 -16.19 15.98
N GLU A 90 -14.76 -17.13 16.71
CA GLU A 90 -14.87 -17.10 18.17
C GLU A 90 -13.74 -17.94 18.78
N LEU A 91 -13.19 -17.43 19.88
CA LEU A 91 -12.08 -18.04 20.60
C LEU A 91 -12.47 -18.30 22.05
N PRO A 92 -12.18 -19.49 22.61
CA PRO A 92 -12.50 -19.86 23.98
C PRO A 92 -11.50 -19.27 24.98
N ALA A 93 -11.09 -18.01 24.77
CA ALA A 93 -10.26 -17.27 25.70
C ALA A 93 -10.67 -15.78 25.73
N GLY A 94 -10.43 -15.14 26.87
CA GLY A 94 -10.66 -13.70 27.04
C GLY A 94 -9.70 -12.84 26.21
N TYR A 95 -10.10 -11.59 25.99
CA TYR A 95 -9.41 -10.68 25.07
C TYR A 95 -7.91 -10.55 25.34
N ARG A 96 -7.50 -10.44 26.61
CA ARG A 96 -6.08 -10.27 26.97
C ARG A 96 -5.23 -11.44 26.51
N THR A 97 -5.71 -12.67 26.73
CA THR A 97 -5.04 -13.90 26.32
C THR A 97 -4.95 -13.99 24.80
N VAL A 98 -6.06 -13.73 24.11
CA VAL A 98 -6.12 -13.77 22.64
C VAL A 98 -5.21 -12.72 22.01
N SER A 99 -5.27 -11.47 22.49
CA SER A 99 -4.43 -10.37 21.97
C SER A 99 -2.95 -10.63 22.21
N ALA A 100 -2.57 -11.12 23.39
CA ALA A 100 -1.19 -11.50 23.70
C ALA A 100 -0.69 -12.61 22.75
N TRP A 101 -1.54 -13.61 22.48
CA TRP A 101 -1.20 -14.67 21.54
C TRP A 101 -0.90 -14.13 20.14
N TYR A 102 -1.77 -13.27 19.57
CA TYR A 102 -1.52 -12.67 18.25
C TYR A 102 -0.30 -11.74 18.23
N ARG A 103 -0.05 -10.99 19.32
CA ARG A 103 1.14 -10.15 19.44
C ARG A 103 2.44 -10.94 19.36
N HIS A 104 2.42 -12.20 19.81
CA HIS A 104 3.56 -13.11 19.69
C HIS A 104 3.57 -13.85 18.35
N ALA A 105 2.41 -14.36 17.90
CA ALA A 105 2.29 -15.19 16.70
C ALA A 105 2.56 -14.43 15.40
N LEU A 106 2.09 -13.19 15.27
CA LEU A 106 2.26 -12.41 14.04
C LEU A 106 3.75 -12.16 13.71
N PRO A 107 4.58 -11.58 14.61
CA PRO A 107 6.00 -11.39 14.32
C PRO A 107 6.75 -12.71 14.11
N ALA A 108 6.39 -13.77 14.86
CA ALA A 108 6.96 -15.10 14.68
C ALA A 108 6.70 -15.68 13.29
N CYS A 109 5.62 -15.25 12.62
CA CYS A 109 5.28 -15.62 11.25
C CYS A 109 5.68 -14.55 10.21
N GLY A 110 6.56 -13.60 10.58
CA GLY A 110 7.08 -12.57 9.66
C GLY A 110 6.09 -11.44 9.35
N LEU A 111 5.03 -11.29 10.15
CA LEU A 111 4.04 -10.22 10.03
C LEU A 111 4.31 -9.17 11.12
N PRO A 112 5.04 -8.08 10.82
CA PRO A 112 5.34 -7.04 11.80
C PRO A 112 4.04 -6.37 12.25
N ILE A 113 3.96 -5.98 13.52
CA ILE A 113 2.81 -5.25 14.06
C ILE A 113 3.16 -3.77 14.03
N ASP A 114 2.48 -3.03 13.16
CA ASP A 114 2.75 -1.60 12.94
C ASP A 114 1.70 -0.70 13.61
N GLU A 115 0.55 -1.28 13.98
CA GLU A 115 -0.59 -0.52 14.48
C GLU A 115 -1.29 -1.27 15.63
N THR A 116 -1.57 -0.55 16.72
CA THR A 116 -2.56 -0.96 17.72
C THR A 116 -3.65 0.10 17.73
N MET A 117 -4.88 -0.27 17.39
CA MET A 117 -5.99 0.68 17.27
C MET A 117 -7.00 0.46 18.40
N PRO A 118 -7.32 1.48 19.21
CA PRO A 118 -8.59 1.49 19.93
C PRO A 118 -9.70 1.84 18.92
N LEU A 119 -10.61 0.91 18.62
CA LEU A 119 -11.82 1.23 17.85
C LEU A 119 -12.94 1.51 18.87
N GLN A 120 -13.14 2.79 19.18
CA GLN A 120 -14.34 3.25 19.86
C GLN A 120 -15.35 3.71 18.81
N GLN A 121 -16.41 2.91 18.59
CA GLN A 121 -17.62 3.44 17.97
C GLN A 121 -18.46 4.14 19.05
N HIS A 122 -18.86 5.39 18.82
CA HIS A 122 -19.76 6.11 19.74
C HIS A 122 -21.04 5.30 19.95
N GLY A 123 -21.32 4.93 21.21
CA GLY A 123 -22.50 4.15 21.60
C GLY A 123 -22.47 2.65 21.25
N GLY A 124 -21.33 2.13 20.76
CA GLY A 124 -21.15 0.72 20.39
C GLY A 124 -20.21 -0.07 21.31
N PRO A 125 -20.12 -1.41 21.14
CA PRO A 125 -19.18 -2.23 21.90
C PRO A 125 -17.73 -1.81 21.65
N HIS A 126 -16.88 -1.93 22.68
CA HIS A 126 -15.46 -1.61 22.57
C HIS A 126 -14.74 -2.64 21.67
N PHE A 127 -14.05 -2.14 20.65
CA PHE A 127 -13.19 -2.95 19.80
C PHE A 127 -11.73 -2.56 19.99
N ALA A 128 -10.84 -3.53 19.82
CA ALA A 128 -9.41 -3.30 19.71
C ALA A 128 -8.92 -3.88 18.38
N GLY A 129 -7.88 -3.30 17.81
CA GLY A 129 -7.30 -3.71 16.55
C GLY A 129 -5.80 -3.98 16.66
N LEU A 130 -5.31 -5.00 15.94
CA LEU A 130 -3.90 -5.15 15.59
C LEU A 130 -3.77 -5.02 14.07
N GLY A 131 -2.86 -4.16 13.62
CA GLY A 131 -2.54 -3.98 12.22
C GLY A 131 -1.14 -4.49 11.91
N SER A 132 -1.01 -5.19 10.78
CA SER A 132 0.27 -5.56 10.18
C SER A 132 0.28 -5.08 8.74
N MET A 133 1.40 -4.49 8.32
CA MET A 133 1.61 -4.04 6.95
C MET A 133 2.93 -4.58 6.42
N SER A 134 2.93 -5.03 5.17
CA SER A 134 4.18 -5.44 4.53
C SER A 134 5.08 -4.22 4.28
N PRO A 135 6.42 -4.40 4.25
CA PRO A 135 7.36 -3.29 4.03
C PRO A 135 7.20 -2.54 2.70
N ASP A 136 6.56 -3.17 1.71
CA ASP A 136 6.22 -2.59 0.41
C ASP A 136 4.83 -1.93 0.39
N TRP A 137 4.09 -1.97 1.50
CA TRP A 137 2.77 -1.39 1.71
C TRP A 137 1.69 -1.97 0.80
N LEU A 138 1.93 -3.16 0.22
CA LEU A 138 1.00 -3.82 -0.68
C LEU A 138 0.04 -4.74 0.06
N ASN A 139 0.49 -5.38 1.14
CA ASN A 139 -0.30 -6.32 1.92
C ASN A 139 -0.58 -5.72 3.30
N ARG A 140 -1.84 -5.83 3.75
CA ARG A 140 -2.27 -5.39 5.08
C ARG A 140 -3.13 -6.47 5.69
N LEU A 141 -2.87 -6.79 6.95
CA LEU A 141 -3.76 -7.55 7.80
C LEU A 141 -4.25 -6.64 8.93
N THR A 142 -5.56 -6.57 9.12
CA THR A 142 -6.18 -6.03 10.32
C THR A 142 -6.88 -7.15 11.07
N LEU A 143 -6.55 -7.32 12.35
CA LEU A 143 -7.30 -8.15 13.30
C LEU A 143 -8.13 -7.24 14.19
N ILE A 144 -9.43 -7.49 14.29
CA ILE A 144 -10.33 -6.73 15.16
C ILE A 144 -10.89 -7.66 16.22
N PHE A 145 -10.75 -7.29 17.48
CA PHE A 145 -11.17 -8.03 18.65
C PHE A 145 -12.44 -7.45 19.22
N ARG A 146 -13.41 -8.32 19.53
CA ARG A 146 -14.62 -8.01 20.28
C ARG A 146 -14.69 -8.93 21.50
N PRO A 147 -14.52 -8.43 22.72
CA PRO A 147 -14.79 -9.22 23.93
C PRO A 147 -16.28 -9.59 23.96
N LEU A 148 -16.60 -10.88 24.05
CA LEU A 148 -17.98 -11.37 24.20
C LEU A 148 -18.29 -11.69 25.67
N SER A 149 -17.28 -12.20 26.39
CA SER A 149 -17.33 -12.53 27.81
C SER A 149 -15.91 -12.45 28.40
N PRO A 150 -15.72 -12.65 29.73
CA PRO A 150 -14.40 -12.78 30.32
C PRO A 150 -13.55 -13.92 29.74
N THR A 151 -14.18 -14.93 29.14
CA THR A 151 -13.54 -16.16 28.64
C THR A 151 -13.72 -16.36 27.14
N THR A 152 -14.38 -15.45 26.42
CA THR A 152 -14.67 -15.60 24.99
C THR A 152 -14.43 -14.30 24.25
N THR A 153 -13.76 -14.39 23.10
CA THR A 153 -13.45 -13.24 22.24
C THR A 153 -13.76 -13.58 20.79
N ALA A 154 -14.48 -12.71 20.09
CA ALA A 154 -14.59 -12.78 18.64
C ALA A 154 -13.45 -12.00 17.97
N VAL A 155 -12.93 -12.53 16.86
CA VAL A 155 -11.85 -11.97 16.07
C VAL A 155 -12.26 -11.93 14.61
N LEU A 156 -12.19 -10.74 14.02
CA LEU A 156 -12.37 -10.50 12.60
C LEU A 156 -10.99 -10.32 11.96
N TYR A 157 -10.71 -11.14 10.96
CA TYR A 157 -9.60 -10.99 10.04
C TYR A 157 -10.05 -10.16 8.84
N VAL A 158 -9.32 -9.11 8.53
CA VAL A 158 -9.46 -8.35 7.28
C VAL A 158 -8.09 -8.33 6.61
N ALA A 159 -7.96 -9.11 5.54
CA ALA A 159 -6.74 -9.14 4.73
C ALA A 159 -6.98 -8.36 3.44
N GLN A 160 -6.05 -7.47 3.13
CA GLN A 160 -6.05 -6.67 1.92
C GLN A 160 -4.72 -6.85 1.20
N THR A 161 -4.78 -6.95 -0.12
CA THR A 161 -3.62 -6.83 -0.98
C THR A 161 -3.89 -5.86 -2.13
N LEU A 162 -2.87 -5.11 -2.51
CA LEU A 162 -2.84 -4.33 -3.73
C LEU A 162 -2.14 -5.16 -4.81
N ASP A 163 -2.93 -5.83 -5.64
CA ASP A 163 -2.40 -6.64 -6.71
C ASP A 163 -2.16 -5.78 -7.95
N LEU A 164 -0.91 -5.35 -8.09
CA LEU A 164 -0.46 -4.48 -9.17
C LEU A 164 -0.02 -5.33 -10.37
N PRO A 165 -0.26 -4.89 -11.61
CA PRO A 165 0.23 -5.59 -12.78
C PRO A 165 1.77 -5.78 -12.75
N PRO A 166 2.29 -6.91 -13.28
CA PRO A 166 3.71 -7.23 -13.28
C PRO A 166 4.54 -6.08 -13.87
N ARG A 167 5.69 -5.78 -13.23
CA ARG A 167 6.48 -4.62 -13.64
C ARG A 167 7.30 -4.86 -14.93
N PRO A 168 7.41 -3.83 -15.78
CA PRO A 168 6.76 -2.53 -15.64
C PRO A 168 5.26 -2.69 -15.86
N ALA A 169 4.47 -2.21 -14.90
CA ALA A 169 3.02 -2.18 -14.91
C ALA A 169 2.66 -1.40 -16.16
N SER A 170 2.53 -2.10 -17.30
CA SER A 170 2.45 -1.57 -18.67
C SER A 170 3.05 -0.15 -18.82
N SER A 171 4.32 -0.01 -19.23
CA SER A 171 4.97 1.26 -19.62
C SER A 171 4.09 2.53 -19.43
N LEU A 172 4.12 3.17 -18.24
CA LEU A 172 3.29 4.34 -17.87
C LEU A 172 3.14 5.37 -19.00
N LEU A 173 4.20 5.49 -19.81
CA LEU A 173 4.21 6.20 -21.07
C LEU A 173 4.18 5.24 -22.26
N HIS A 174 3.00 4.98 -22.81
CA HIS A 174 2.84 4.18 -24.03
C HIS A 174 2.79 5.04 -25.30
N GLY A 175 3.79 4.88 -26.15
CA GLY A 175 3.77 5.33 -27.54
C GLY A 175 5.14 5.71 -28.08
N PRO A 176 5.29 5.81 -29.41
CA PRO A 176 6.32 6.67 -29.94
C PRO A 176 5.94 8.13 -29.64
N PHE A 177 6.74 8.81 -28.82
CA PHE A 177 6.59 10.23 -28.56
C PHE A 177 7.47 11.02 -29.52
N THR A 178 6.91 12.07 -30.10
CA THR A 178 7.61 12.93 -31.08
C THR A 178 8.20 14.16 -30.40
N ARG A 179 7.62 14.58 -29.27
CA ARG A 179 8.03 15.77 -28.52
C ARG A 179 7.74 15.62 -27.04
N VAL A 180 8.59 16.19 -26.20
CA VAL A 180 8.34 16.39 -24.76
C VAL A 180 8.44 17.87 -24.46
N ALA A 181 7.34 18.50 -24.05
CA ALA A 181 7.38 19.86 -23.51
C ALA A 181 7.75 19.78 -22.03
N VAL A 182 8.68 20.63 -21.59
CA VAL A 182 9.23 20.66 -20.23
C VAL A 182 8.93 22.01 -19.60
N ASP A 183 8.31 22.02 -18.42
CA ASP A 183 8.17 23.17 -17.53
C ASP A 183 8.86 22.82 -16.22
N TYR A 184 10.11 23.28 -16.07
CA TYR A 184 10.95 23.07 -14.90
C TYR A 184 10.87 24.30 -14.01
N GLN A 185 10.65 24.10 -12.71
CA GLN A 185 10.64 25.14 -11.70
C GLN A 185 11.53 24.70 -10.54
N SER A 186 12.50 25.54 -10.19
CA SER A 186 13.28 25.44 -8.96
C SER A 186 12.89 26.59 -8.06
N SER A 187 12.51 26.29 -6.82
CA SER A 187 12.25 27.30 -5.79
C SER A 187 13.31 27.18 -4.69
N GLY A 188 14.02 28.28 -4.43
CA GLY A 188 14.96 28.36 -3.31
C GLY A 188 14.39 29.16 -2.15
N ALA A 189 15.17 29.28 -1.06
CA ALA A 189 14.75 30.01 0.14
C ALA A 189 14.61 31.53 -0.09
N LEU A 190 15.26 32.07 -1.13
CA LEU A 190 15.22 33.48 -1.48
C LEU A 190 14.50 33.68 -2.82
N PRO A 191 13.66 34.72 -2.99
CA PRO A 191 12.90 34.95 -4.23
C PRO A 191 13.76 35.00 -5.50
N HIS A 192 14.99 35.53 -5.41
CA HIS A 192 15.95 35.64 -6.50
C HIS A 192 16.59 34.30 -6.92
N SER A 193 16.42 33.24 -6.13
CA SER A 193 16.90 31.88 -6.43
C SER A 193 15.83 31.00 -7.11
N ASN A 194 14.69 31.61 -7.47
CA ASN A 194 13.62 30.94 -8.18
C ASN A 194 13.89 30.98 -9.69
N HIS A 195 14.00 29.80 -10.30
CA HIS A 195 14.20 29.68 -11.74
C HIS A 195 13.08 28.88 -12.37
N ARG A 196 12.55 29.37 -13.50
CA ARG A 196 11.56 28.64 -14.30
C ARG A 196 12.03 28.54 -15.74
N TYR A 197 12.13 27.31 -16.25
CA TYR A 197 12.54 27.03 -17.62
C TYR A 197 11.43 26.31 -18.37
N ARG A 198 11.10 26.80 -19.57
CA ARG A 198 10.16 26.17 -20.50
C ARG A 198 10.86 25.86 -21.81
N PHE A 199 10.88 24.59 -22.22
CA PHE A 199 11.49 24.19 -23.49
C PHE A 199 10.89 22.89 -24.03
N SER A 200 11.22 22.55 -25.28
CA SER A 200 10.81 21.30 -25.91
C SER A 200 12.02 20.42 -26.25
N ILE A 201 11.86 19.11 -26.04
CA ILE A 201 12.79 18.06 -26.45
C ILE A 201 12.17 17.34 -27.64
N THR A 202 12.85 17.30 -28.77
CA THR A 202 12.45 16.56 -29.99
C THR A 202 13.41 15.43 -30.35
N TRP A 203 14.50 15.27 -29.59
CA TRP A 203 15.53 14.25 -29.81
C TRP A 203 15.05 12.85 -29.41
N PRO A 204 14.89 11.90 -30.36
CA PRO A 204 14.32 10.58 -30.05
C PRO A 204 15.07 9.83 -28.95
N GLY A 205 16.41 9.81 -28.98
CA GLY A 205 17.22 9.13 -27.97
C GLY A 205 17.02 9.68 -26.54
N THR A 206 16.83 11.00 -26.39
CA THR A 206 16.54 11.62 -25.09
C THR A 206 15.13 11.29 -24.61
N ILE A 207 14.16 11.30 -25.52
CA ILE A 207 12.78 10.93 -25.24
C ILE A 207 12.70 9.47 -24.77
N THR A 208 13.36 8.54 -25.46
CA THR A 208 13.42 7.12 -25.09
C THR A 208 14.06 6.92 -23.71
N ARG A 209 15.14 7.64 -23.40
CA ARG A 209 15.79 7.58 -22.08
C ARG A 209 14.89 8.11 -20.96
N LEU A 210 14.15 9.19 -21.20
CA LEU A 210 13.16 9.73 -20.25
C LEU A 210 12.03 8.74 -20.01
N VAL A 211 11.45 8.18 -21.08
CA VAL A 211 10.41 7.14 -20.99
C VAL A 211 10.90 5.92 -20.20
N ALA A 212 12.09 5.43 -20.50
CA ALA A 212 12.69 4.31 -19.77
C ALA A 212 12.91 4.60 -18.28
N ALA A 213 13.34 5.82 -17.93
CA ALA A 213 13.49 6.23 -16.53
C ALA A 213 12.14 6.31 -15.80
N ILE A 214 11.12 6.88 -16.45
CA ILE A 214 9.75 7.03 -15.93
C ILE A 214 9.05 5.69 -15.77
N ASN A 215 9.36 4.70 -16.60
CA ASN A 215 8.79 3.35 -16.53
C ASN A 215 9.51 2.42 -15.55
N ARG A 216 10.60 2.86 -14.92
CA ARG A 216 11.40 2.09 -13.94
C ARG A 216 11.23 2.41 -12.45
N PRO A 217 10.29 3.25 -11.96
CA PRO A 217 10.14 3.41 -10.52
C PRO A 217 9.82 2.04 -9.91
N THR A 218 10.33 1.77 -8.72
CA THR A 218 10.23 0.48 -8.02
C THR A 218 9.29 0.53 -6.82
N ARG A 219 8.93 1.72 -6.33
CA ARG A 219 8.06 1.89 -5.15
C ARG A 219 6.95 2.93 -5.37
N ILE A 220 5.78 2.62 -4.85
CA ILE A 220 4.64 3.55 -4.76
C ILE A 220 4.81 4.31 -3.45
N TRP A 221 4.55 5.62 -3.47
CA TRP A 221 4.47 6.40 -2.25
C TRP A 221 3.03 6.51 -1.76
N VAL A 222 2.84 6.33 -0.46
CA VAL A 222 1.59 6.57 0.26
C VAL A 222 1.87 7.75 1.22
N PRO A 223 1.06 8.82 1.21
CA PRO A 223 1.26 9.92 2.13
C PRO A 223 1.14 9.49 3.59
N ILE A 224 2.18 9.81 4.35
CA ILE A 224 2.17 9.87 5.81
C ILE A 224 2.26 11.36 6.17
N GLY A 225 1.50 11.77 7.18
CA GLY A 225 1.38 13.16 7.64
C GLY A 225 2.72 13.87 7.85
N THR A 226 2.64 15.19 7.69
CA THR A 226 3.73 16.17 7.61
C THR A 226 4.65 16.20 8.84
N GLY A 227 5.95 16.02 8.60
CA GLY A 227 7.03 16.46 9.48
C GLY A 227 7.98 17.34 8.68
N GLY A 228 8.12 18.60 9.08
CA GLY A 228 8.70 19.65 8.26
C GLY A 228 10.20 19.54 8.01
N THR A 229 10.61 19.91 6.80
CA THR A 229 11.76 20.80 6.56
C THR A 229 11.60 21.37 5.15
N VAL A 230 11.57 22.70 5.01
CA VAL A 230 11.61 23.35 3.69
C VAL A 230 13.07 23.43 3.29
N LEU A 231 13.50 22.59 2.35
CA LEU A 231 14.80 22.67 1.70
C LEU A 231 14.58 22.43 0.21
N PHE A 232 14.74 23.49 -0.60
CA PHE A 232 14.77 23.50 -2.07
C PHE A 232 13.77 22.58 -2.78
N SER A 233 12.63 23.11 -3.21
CA SER A 233 11.69 22.32 -4.02
C SER A 233 11.99 22.49 -5.51
N GLN A 234 12.47 21.43 -6.15
CA GLN A 234 12.45 21.32 -7.61
C GLN A 234 11.17 20.61 -8.03
N SER A 235 10.51 21.13 -9.06
CA SER A 235 9.34 20.50 -9.68
C SER A 235 9.42 20.61 -11.19
N VAL A 236 9.02 19.57 -11.89
CA VAL A 236 9.04 19.52 -13.35
C VAL A 236 7.73 18.94 -13.84
N ARG A 237 7.13 19.58 -14.84
CA ARG A 237 6.02 19.03 -15.62
C ARG A 237 6.52 18.71 -17.03
N LEU A 238 6.31 17.47 -17.44
CA LEU A 238 6.64 16.95 -18.77
C LEU A 238 5.34 16.63 -19.51
N SER A 239 5.17 17.16 -20.70
CA SER A 239 4.05 16.80 -21.58
C SER A 239 4.60 15.99 -22.75
N PHE A 240 4.43 14.68 -22.69
CA PHE A 240 4.78 13.75 -23.75
C PHE A 240 3.71 13.80 -24.84
N VAL A 241 4.09 14.21 -26.04
CA VAL A 241 3.20 14.36 -27.19
C VAL A 241 3.47 13.25 -28.20
N ARG A 242 2.41 12.54 -28.59
CA ARG A 242 2.41 11.50 -29.61
C ARG A 242 2.13 12.08 -30.99
N ARG A 243 2.43 11.31 -32.04
CA ARG A 243 2.19 11.69 -33.44
C ARG A 243 0.71 11.87 -33.77
N ASP A 244 -0.16 11.15 -33.08
CA ASP A 244 -1.63 11.22 -33.19
C ASP A 244 -2.25 12.38 -32.38
N GLY A 245 -1.43 13.27 -31.81
CA GLY A 245 -1.89 14.37 -30.96
C GLY A 245 -2.17 13.98 -29.52
N GLY A 246 -2.05 12.69 -29.15
CA GLY A 246 -2.25 12.24 -27.78
C GLY A 246 -1.20 12.82 -26.82
N VAL A 247 -1.64 13.33 -25.67
CA VAL A 247 -0.75 13.90 -24.65
C VAL A 247 -0.76 13.07 -23.37
N ARG A 248 0.42 12.85 -22.79
CA ARG A 248 0.62 12.28 -21.46
C ARG A 248 1.43 13.24 -20.60
N LEU A 249 0.83 13.69 -19.51
CA LEU A 249 1.48 14.58 -18.55
C LEU A 249 2.28 13.75 -17.56
N VAL A 250 3.46 14.21 -17.16
CA VAL A 250 4.25 13.64 -16.07
C VAL A 250 4.74 14.76 -15.16
N SER A 251 4.41 14.71 -13.89
CA SER A 251 4.90 15.65 -12.89
C SER A 251 5.98 14.98 -12.04
N VAL A 252 7.13 15.62 -11.85
CA VAL A 252 8.30 15.11 -11.12
C VAL A 252 8.74 16.13 -10.07
N GLY A 253 8.99 15.73 -8.82
CA GLY A 253 9.56 16.58 -7.77
C GLY A 253 8.53 17.12 -6.73
N GLY A 254 9.03 17.92 -5.78
CA GLY A 254 8.32 18.38 -4.58
C GLY A 254 9.20 18.28 -3.32
N ILE A 255 8.61 18.34 -2.11
CA ILE A 255 9.30 18.06 -0.82
C ILE A 255 9.83 16.61 -0.80
N LEU A 256 9.27 15.75 -1.64
CA LEU A 256 9.75 14.39 -1.94
C LEU A 256 9.82 14.23 -3.47
N ASP A 257 10.77 13.46 -3.98
CA ASP A 257 10.93 13.12 -5.41
C ASP A 257 9.77 12.23 -5.92
N ARG A 258 8.61 12.87 -6.11
CA ARG A 258 7.35 12.25 -6.54
C ARG A 258 7.22 12.30 -8.05
N LEU A 259 6.66 11.26 -8.66
CA LEU A 259 6.48 11.11 -10.10
C LEU A 259 5.03 10.71 -10.44
N ALA A 260 4.22 11.57 -11.02
CA ALA A 260 2.82 11.27 -11.39
C ALA A 260 2.63 11.31 -12.90
N VAL A 261 1.93 10.34 -13.51
CA VAL A 261 1.67 10.27 -14.97
C VAL A 261 0.18 10.44 -15.27
N GLY A 262 -0.25 11.54 -15.90
CA GLY A 262 -1.66 11.84 -16.17
C GLY A 262 -2.44 12.06 -14.87
N ARG A 263 -3.49 11.26 -14.65
CA ARG A 263 -4.23 11.18 -13.37
C ARG A 263 -3.73 10.04 -12.46
N SER A 264 -2.62 9.40 -12.80
CA SER A 264 -2.03 8.33 -11.98
C SER A 264 -1.29 8.90 -10.77
N ARG A 265 -0.91 8.00 -9.87
CA ARG A 265 -0.33 8.33 -8.57
C ARG A 265 1.08 8.90 -8.64
N PRO A 266 1.50 9.65 -7.61
CA PRO A 266 2.91 9.90 -7.36
C PRO A 266 3.64 8.58 -7.02
N LEU A 267 4.57 8.20 -7.87
CA LEU A 267 5.57 7.15 -7.69
C LEU A 267 6.84 7.77 -7.09
N VAL A 268 7.67 7.01 -6.39
CA VAL A 268 8.97 7.53 -5.91
C VAL A 268 10.02 7.32 -6.98
N ASP A 269 10.64 8.41 -7.43
CA ASP A 269 11.92 8.33 -8.15
C ASP A 269 13.07 8.23 -7.14
N MET A 270 13.27 7.04 -6.55
CA MET A 270 14.16 6.84 -5.39
C MET A 270 15.61 7.31 -5.57
N ASN A 271 16.06 7.49 -6.81
CA ASN A 271 17.42 7.93 -7.11
C ASN A 271 17.46 9.34 -7.70
N GLY A 272 16.31 10.02 -7.78
CA GLY A 272 16.11 11.26 -8.53
C GLY A 272 16.59 11.13 -9.97
N ARG A 273 16.48 9.95 -10.60
CA ARG A 273 17.06 9.69 -11.94
C ARG A 273 16.45 10.59 -13.00
N VAL A 274 15.14 10.78 -12.95
CA VAL A 274 14.39 11.63 -13.87
C VAL A 274 14.76 13.09 -13.60
N LEU A 275 14.76 13.50 -12.34
CA LEU A 275 15.11 14.87 -11.94
C LEU A 275 16.57 15.22 -12.29
N LYS A 276 17.54 14.35 -11.98
CA LYS A 276 18.96 14.50 -12.35
C LYS A 276 19.20 14.48 -13.85
N LEU A 277 18.43 13.71 -14.61
CA LEU A 277 18.52 13.72 -16.08
C LEU A 277 18.02 15.07 -16.63
N LEU A 278 16.91 15.58 -16.10
CA LEU A 278 16.35 16.88 -16.49
C LEU A 278 17.27 18.04 -16.08
N ALA A 279 17.80 18.03 -14.86
CA ALA A 279 18.76 19.03 -14.39
C ALA A 279 19.99 19.10 -15.30
N ARG A 280 20.55 17.95 -15.73
CA ARG A 280 21.65 17.90 -16.70
C ARG A 280 21.29 18.47 -18.07
N ILE A 281 20.05 18.24 -18.54
CA ILE A 281 19.57 18.82 -19.80
C ILE A 281 19.45 20.34 -19.68
N VAL A 282 18.94 20.84 -18.56
CA VAL A 282 18.83 22.28 -18.27
C VAL A 282 20.21 22.92 -18.19
N GLN A 283 21.14 22.37 -17.40
CA GLN A 283 22.51 22.87 -17.26
C GLN A 283 23.25 22.94 -18.60
N ARG A 284 23.14 21.90 -19.44
CA ARG A 284 23.74 21.92 -20.78
C ARG A 284 23.13 23.01 -21.66
N ARG A 285 21.81 23.21 -21.62
CA ARG A 285 21.18 24.30 -22.37
C ARG A 285 21.59 25.68 -21.87
N CYS A 286 21.70 25.86 -20.56
CA CYS A 286 22.21 27.09 -19.95
C CYS A 286 23.63 27.43 -20.42
N HIS A 287 24.54 26.46 -20.36
CA HIS A 287 25.92 26.66 -20.83
C HIS A 287 26.02 26.98 -22.33
N VAL A 288 25.17 26.36 -23.17
CA VAL A 288 25.18 26.59 -24.61
C VAL A 288 24.51 27.93 -24.99
N ALA A 289 23.53 28.40 -24.21
CA ALA A 289 22.78 29.61 -24.51
C ALA A 289 23.32 30.89 -23.81
N GLY A 290 24.29 30.76 -22.89
CA GLY A 290 24.83 31.90 -22.13
C GLY A 290 23.80 32.65 -21.29
N ALA A 291 22.65 32.03 -20.98
CA ALA A 291 21.44 32.70 -20.50
C ALA A 291 20.92 32.11 -19.16
N CYS A 292 21.84 31.66 -18.32
CA CYS A 292 21.65 31.34 -16.92
C CYS A 292 22.93 31.81 -16.20
#